data_AF-A0A7Z0Q0N4-F1
#
_entry.id   AF-A0A7Z0Q0N4-F1
#
_cell.length_a   1.000
_cell.length_b   1.000
_cell.length_c   1.000
_cell.angle_alpha   90.00
_cell.angle_beta   90.00
_cell.angle_gamma   90.00
#
_symmetry.space_group_name_H-M   'P 1'
#
loop_
_entity.id
_entity.type
_entity.pdbx_description
1 polymer ?
#
loop_
_entity_poly.entity_id
_entity_poly.type
_entity_poly.pdbx_seq_one_letter_code
_entity_poly.pdbx_strand_id
1 'polypeptide(L)'
;RLLRSVVPLLPPQDAGPAGYCSGTRPGAFGAVHSSVPPTAVSLASMLVHELQHAKLSALADLVPLHHAGPERRHFAPWRPDPRPFDGLWQGLYSHLALALWWRHRALVTPDGPAREHAWAEYARCREQTGAALPALVGSEQLTPEGRRLADGMVAAHRSLQDLDPPAGHLARARSYIQTARALWSRATTV
;
A
#
# COMPACT_ATOMS: atom_id res chain seq x y z
N ARG A 1 10.57 -9.81 -16.70
CA ARG A 1 9.40 -10.40 -15.99
C ARG A 1 9.51 -10.05 -14.51
N LEU A 2 8.45 -9.50 -13.90
CA LEU A 2 8.45 -9.03 -12.49
C LEU A 2 8.27 -10.17 -11.46
N LEU A 3 7.64 -11.29 -11.86
CA LEU A 3 7.52 -12.49 -11.05
C LEU A 3 8.15 -13.68 -11.80
N ARG A 4 8.95 -14.47 -11.10
CA ARG A 4 9.55 -15.72 -11.58
C ARG A 4 9.24 -16.89 -10.66
N SER A 5 9.19 -16.65 -9.35
CA SER A 5 8.93 -17.67 -8.35
C SER A 5 8.16 -17.12 -7.15
N VAL A 6 7.41 -18.02 -6.50
CA VAL A 6 6.86 -17.82 -5.16
C VAL A 6 7.61 -18.75 -4.23
N VAL A 7 8.28 -18.18 -3.22
CA VAL A 7 9.09 -18.90 -2.25
C VAL A 7 8.27 -19.10 -0.98
N PRO A 8 7.97 -20.35 -0.59
CA PRO A 8 7.20 -20.61 0.63
C PRO A 8 7.91 -20.08 1.88
N LEU A 9 7.15 -19.47 2.78
CA LEU A 9 7.56 -19.12 4.13
C LEU A 9 6.74 -19.92 5.16
N LEU A 10 7.33 -20.15 6.32
CA LEU A 10 6.56 -20.54 7.50
C LEU A 10 5.69 -19.35 7.93
N PRO A 11 4.43 -19.58 8.30
CA PRO A 11 3.58 -18.52 8.86
C PRO A 11 4.22 -17.98 10.15
N PRO A 12 4.20 -16.65 10.39
CA PRO A 12 4.67 -16.09 11.64
C PRO A 12 3.85 -16.62 12.81
N GLN A 13 4.48 -16.91 13.95
CA GLN A 13 3.77 -17.34 15.16
C GLN A 13 2.76 -16.28 15.65
N ASP A 14 3.05 -15.00 15.39
CA ASP A 14 2.20 -13.84 15.73
C ASP A 14 1.60 -13.16 14.48
N ALA A 15 1.22 -13.94 13.46
CA ALA A 15 0.61 -13.36 12.27
C ALA A 15 -0.61 -12.50 12.68
N GLY A 16 -0.56 -11.21 12.34
CA GLY A 16 -1.64 -10.26 12.63
C GLY A 16 -2.96 -10.63 11.94
N PRO A 17 -3.98 -9.75 11.91
CA PRO A 17 -5.35 -10.08 11.50
C PRO A 17 -5.50 -10.77 10.13
N ALA A 18 -4.53 -10.60 9.22
CA ALA A 18 -4.51 -11.24 7.92
C ALA A 18 -4.17 -12.74 7.96
N GLY A 19 -3.47 -13.23 9.00
CA GLY A 19 -3.11 -14.64 9.18
C GLY A 19 -2.02 -15.18 8.24
N TYR A 20 -1.40 -14.33 7.42
CA TYR A 20 -0.29 -14.70 6.53
C TYR A 20 0.74 -13.57 6.40
N CYS A 21 1.95 -13.89 5.95
CA CYS A 21 2.99 -12.92 5.65
C CYS A 21 3.52 -13.07 4.23
N SER A 22 4.01 -11.96 3.69
CA SER A 22 4.69 -11.91 2.41
C SER A 22 5.80 -10.87 2.40
N GLY A 23 6.68 -10.95 1.41
CA GLY A 23 7.70 -9.94 1.20
C GLY A 23 8.52 -10.14 -0.07
N THR A 24 9.05 -9.03 -0.57
CA THR A 24 10.10 -9.00 -1.59
C THR A 24 11.43 -8.58 -0.99
N ARG A 25 12.54 -8.93 -1.66
CA ARG A 25 13.90 -8.56 -1.24
C ARG A 25 14.67 -8.00 -2.44
N PRO A 26 15.44 -6.90 -2.28
CA PRO A 26 16.24 -6.34 -3.37
C PRO A 26 17.18 -7.36 -4.02
N GLY A 27 17.88 -8.17 -3.21
CA GLY A 27 18.79 -9.22 -3.71
C GLY A 27 18.13 -10.45 -4.34
N ALA A 28 16.79 -10.50 -4.42
CA ALA A 28 16.03 -11.63 -4.97
C ALA A 28 14.93 -11.14 -5.92
N PHE A 29 15.28 -10.22 -6.82
CA PHE A 29 14.32 -9.68 -7.80
C PHE A 29 13.63 -10.79 -8.61
N GLY A 30 12.30 -10.74 -8.66
CA GLY A 30 11.48 -11.77 -9.28
C GLY A 30 10.99 -12.87 -8.34
N ALA A 31 11.45 -12.90 -7.09
CA ALA A 31 10.94 -13.80 -6.06
C ALA A 31 10.00 -13.06 -5.10
N VAL A 32 8.80 -13.62 -4.90
CA VAL A 32 7.90 -13.23 -3.81
C VAL A 32 7.94 -14.30 -2.74
N HIS A 33 8.27 -13.92 -1.52
CA HIS A 33 8.22 -14.84 -0.38
C HIS A 33 6.84 -14.76 0.24
N SER A 34 6.22 -15.90 0.55
CA SER A 34 4.87 -15.92 1.11
C SER A 34 4.62 -17.16 1.95
N SER A 35 4.01 -16.99 3.12
CA SER A 35 3.25 -18.10 3.74
C SER A 35 1.96 -18.33 2.94
N VAL A 36 1.27 -19.46 3.14
CA VAL A 36 0.07 -19.80 2.35
C VAL A 36 -1.06 -18.81 2.65
N PRO A 37 -1.55 -18.02 1.66
CA PRO A 37 -2.72 -17.17 1.86
C PRO A 37 -3.99 -18.02 1.95
N PRO A 38 -4.99 -17.64 2.78
CA PRO A 38 -6.17 -18.47 3.04
C PRO A 38 -7.13 -18.58 1.85
N THR A 39 -7.05 -17.65 0.89
CA THR A 39 -7.95 -17.62 -0.27
C THR A 39 -7.21 -17.19 -1.54
N ALA A 40 -7.75 -17.52 -2.71
CA ALA A 40 -7.24 -17.04 -3.99
C ALA A 40 -7.28 -15.51 -4.11
N VAL A 41 -8.28 -14.85 -3.47
CA VAL A 41 -8.39 -13.39 -3.42
C VAL A 41 -7.25 -12.80 -2.58
N SER A 42 -6.92 -13.40 -1.44
CA SER A 42 -5.80 -12.99 -0.59
C SER A 42 -4.46 -13.20 -1.30
N LEU A 43 -4.29 -14.30 -2.03
CA LEU A 43 -3.10 -14.53 -2.87
C LEU A 43 -2.98 -13.45 -3.96
N ALA A 44 -4.08 -13.14 -4.66
CA ALA A 44 -4.07 -12.14 -5.71
C ALA A 44 -3.74 -10.73 -5.20
N SER A 45 -4.36 -10.30 -4.09
CA SER A 45 -4.07 -8.99 -3.49
C SER A 45 -2.63 -8.91 -2.98
N MET A 46 -2.12 -9.97 -2.35
CA MET A 46 -0.73 -10.06 -1.93
C MET A 46 0.24 -9.95 -3.11
N LEU A 47 0.00 -10.66 -4.21
CA LEU A 47 0.84 -10.54 -5.40
C LEU A 47 0.82 -9.12 -5.99
N VAL A 48 -0.34 -8.46 -6.02
CA VAL A 48 -0.44 -7.05 -6.44
C VAL A 48 0.43 -6.16 -5.57
N HIS A 49 0.36 -6.34 -4.24
CA HIS A 49 1.14 -5.59 -3.26
C HIS A 49 2.64 -5.80 -3.42
N GLU A 50 3.08 -7.05 -3.41
CA GLU A 50 4.49 -7.42 -3.45
C GLU A 50 5.16 -7.07 -4.78
N LEU A 51 4.44 -7.20 -5.90
CA LEU A 51 4.99 -6.80 -7.20
C LEU A 51 5.18 -5.30 -7.32
N GLN A 52 4.39 -4.48 -6.63
CA GLN A 52 4.65 -3.03 -6.57
C GLN A 52 5.93 -2.74 -5.79
N HIS A 53 6.19 -3.46 -4.69
CA HIS A 53 7.45 -3.33 -3.98
C HIS A 53 8.64 -3.68 -4.86
N ALA A 54 8.61 -4.85 -5.53
CA ALA A 54 9.67 -5.25 -6.45
C ALA A 54 9.89 -4.24 -7.57
N LYS A 55 8.80 -3.71 -8.16
CA LYS A 55 8.87 -2.73 -9.25
C LYS A 55 9.49 -1.41 -8.79
N LEU A 56 9.08 -0.88 -7.64
CA LEU A 56 9.62 0.37 -7.13
C LEU A 56 11.08 0.22 -6.69
N SER A 57 11.44 -0.90 -6.03
CA SER A 57 12.83 -1.18 -5.67
C SER A 57 13.73 -1.26 -6.91
N ALA A 58 13.31 -1.99 -7.95
CA ALA A 58 14.10 -2.05 -9.18
C ALA A 58 14.24 -0.70 -9.88
N LEU A 59 13.23 0.18 -9.79
CA LEU A 59 13.34 1.54 -10.31
C LEU A 59 14.32 2.38 -9.48
N ALA A 60 14.23 2.30 -8.15
CA ALA A 60 15.10 3.03 -7.24
C ALA A 60 16.57 2.59 -7.32
N ASP A 61 16.82 1.32 -7.66
CA ASP A 61 18.17 0.79 -7.91
C ASP A 61 18.80 1.37 -9.19
N LEU A 62 17.97 1.74 -10.18
CA LEU A 62 18.44 2.31 -11.45
C LEU A 62 18.59 3.82 -11.40
N VAL A 63 17.72 4.50 -10.65
CA VAL A 63 17.74 5.95 -10.55
C VAL A 63 17.34 6.44 -9.16
N PRO A 64 18.12 7.34 -8.53
CA PRO A 64 17.76 7.90 -7.24
C PRO A 64 16.42 8.64 -7.31
N LEU A 65 15.47 8.26 -6.46
CA LEU A 65 14.14 8.90 -6.38
C LEU A 65 14.06 9.96 -5.27
N HIS A 66 14.94 9.89 -4.28
CA HIS A 66 15.07 10.90 -3.22
C HIS A 66 16.44 10.87 -2.55
N HIS A 67 16.70 11.89 -1.74
CA HIS A 67 17.85 11.99 -0.85
C HIS A 67 17.48 11.95 0.65
N ALA A 68 16.20 11.67 0.97
CA ALA A 68 15.75 11.60 2.36
C ALA A 68 16.50 10.51 3.15
N GLY A 69 17.12 10.91 4.26
CA GLY A 69 17.76 9.97 5.19
C GLY A 69 16.77 9.15 6.00
N PRO A 70 17.25 8.11 6.71
CA PRO A 70 16.40 7.15 7.40
C PRO A 70 15.76 7.70 8.68
N GLU A 71 16.16 8.88 9.16
CA GLU A 71 15.79 9.42 10.48
C GLU A 71 14.35 9.96 10.53
N ARG A 72 13.87 10.56 9.44
CA ARG A 72 12.53 11.15 9.43
C ARG A 72 11.46 10.06 9.47
N ARG A 73 10.54 10.20 10.42
CA ARG A 73 9.46 9.26 10.70
C ARG A 73 8.14 9.83 10.22
N HIS A 74 7.45 9.09 9.35
CA HIS A 74 6.22 9.49 8.71
C HIS A 74 5.04 8.61 9.16
N PHE A 75 3.85 9.22 9.21
CA PHE A 75 2.60 8.51 9.41
C PHE A 75 2.28 7.62 8.20
N ALA A 76 1.99 6.35 8.45
CA ALA A 76 1.61 5.37 7.43
C ALA A 76 0.36 4.58 7.89
N PRO A 77 -0.84 4.92 7.41
CA PRO A 77 -2.11 4.44 7.99
C PRO A 77 -2.43 2.95 7.80
N TRP A 78 -1.50 2.16 7.26
CA TRP A 78 -1.56 0.70 7.18
C TRP A 78 -0.73 0.01 8.27
N ARG A 79 0.00 0.76 9.09
CA ARG A 79 0.77 0.25 10.22
C ARG A 79 0.72 1.21 11.42
N PRO A 80 0.86 0.71 12.66
CA PRO A 80 0.89 1.56 13.85
C PRO A 80 2.23 2.27 14.04
N ASP A 81 3.34 1.67 13.61
CA ASP A 81 4.68 2.24 13.75
C ASP A 81 5.00 3.30 12.67
N PRO A 82 5.73 4.37 13.03
CA PRO A 82 6.18 5.35 12.07
C PRO A 82 7.16 4.74 11.05
N ARG A 83 7.10 5.21 9.81
CA ARG A 83 7.92 4.69 8.71
C ARG A 83 9.03 5.67 8.32
N PRO A 84 10.24 5.19 8.00
CA PRO A 84 11.21 6.00 7.26
C PRO A 84 10.64 6.35 5.87
N PHE A 85 11.23 7.33 5.19
CA PHE A 85 10.71 7.84 3.91
C PHE A 85 10.57 6.74 2.84
N ASP A 86 11.58 5.88 2.68
CA ASP A 86 11.51 4.69 1.80
C ASP A 86 10.33 3.78 2.16
N GLY A 87 10.17 3.51 3.46
CA GLY A 87 9.12 2.65 3.96
C GLY A 87 7.72 3.23 3.76
N LEU A 88 7.58 4.56 3.74
CA LEU A 88 6.36 5.27 3.40
C LEU A 88 6.08 5.17 1.89
N TRP A 89 7.08 5.48 1.04
CA TRP A 89 6.92 5.48 -0.41
C TRP A 89 6.55 4.09 -0.92
N GLN A 90 7.28 3.07 -0.47
CA GLN A 90 6.99 1.67 -0.76
C GLN A 90 5.53 1.33 -0.43
N GLY A 91 5.06 1.71 0.76
CA GLY A 91 3.68 1.49 1.18
C GLY A 91 2.65 2.26 0.33
N LEU A 92 2.92 3.53 0.00
CA LEU A 92 2.07 4.33 -0.88
C LEU A 92 1.91 3.69 -2.26
N TYR A 93 3.02 3.23 -2.85
CA TYR A 93 3.03 2.65 -4.19
C TYR A 93 2.24 1.33 -4.23
N SER A 94 2.38 0.48 -3.20
CA SER A 94 1.64 -0.78 -3.13
C SER A 94 0.15 -0.60 -2.78
N HIS A 95 -0.20 0.31 -1.87
CA HIS A 95 -1.60 0.57 -1.51
C HIS A 95 -2.39 1.27 -2.62
N LEU A 96 -1.75 2.11 -3.42
CA LEU A 96 -2.36 2.71 -4.60
C LEU A 96 -2.75 1.64 -5.64
N ALA A 97 -1.88 0.66 -5.88
CA ALA A 97 -2.18 -0.45 -6.77
C ALA A 97 -3.28 -1.38 -6.21
N LEU A 98 -3.27 -1.61 -4.89
CA LEU A 98 -4.35 -2.34 -4.22
C LEU A 98 -5.70 -1.64 -4.39
N ALA A 99 -5.75 -0.31 -4.25
CA ALA A 99 -6.99 0.43 -4.46
C ALA A 99 -7.53 0.24 -5.90
N LEU A 100 -6.67 0.34 -6.91
CA LEU A 100 -7.04 0.09 -8.32
C LEU A 100 -7.56 -1.35 -8.52
N TRP A 101 -6.88 -2.33 -7.95
CA TRP A 101 -7.24 -3.74 -8.07
C TRP A 101 -8.57 -4.06 -7.37
N TRP A 102 -8.76 -3.56 -6.14
CA TRP A 102 -10.00 -3.75 -5.39
C TRP A 102 -11.18 -3.07 -6.05
N ARG A 103 -10.99 -1.87 -6.63
CA ARG A 103 -12.02 -1.20 -7.45
C ARG A 103 -12.46 -2.09 -8.60
N HIS A 104 -11.50 -2.60 -9.38
CA HIS A 104 -11.81 -3.51 -10.48
C HIS A 104 -12.52 -4.78 -9.98
N ARG A 105 -12.02 -5.39 -8.90
CA ARG A 105 -12.64 -6.58 -8.32
C ARG A 105 -14.09 -6.31 -7.91
N ALA A 106 -14.38 -5.19 -7.26
CA ALA A 106 -15.74 -4.83 -6.85
C ALA A 106 -16.70 -4.61 -8.04
N LEU A 107 -16.17 -4.13 -9.17
CA LEU A 107 -16.95 -3.93 -10.40
C LEU A 107 -17.31 -5.24 -11.11
N VAL A 108 -16.41 -6.24 -11.09
CA VAL A 108 -16.61 -7.52 -11.79
C VAL A 108 -17.18 -8.63 -10.90
N THR A 109 -17.42 -8.35 -9.61
CA THR A 109 -17.98 -9.33 -8.66
C THR A 109 -19.50 -9.17 -8.58
N PRO A 110 -20.29 -10.25 -8.68
CA PRO A 110 -21.74 -10.19 -8.47
C PRO A 110 -22.11 -9.66 -7.08
N ASP A 111 -23.33 -9.15 -6.95
CA ASP A 111 -23.84 -8.65 -5.68
C ASP A 111 -23.77 -9.70 -4.57
N GLY A 112 -23.35 -9.25 -3.38
CA GLY A 112 -23.20 -10.09 -2.21
C GLY A 112 -21.95 -9.78 -1.38
N PRO A 113 -21.65 -10.61 -0.37
CA PRO A 113 -20.61 -10.33 0.62
C PRO A 113 -19.21 -10.11 0.03
N ALA A 114 -18.86 -10.83 -1.05
CA ALA A 114 -17.56 -10.68 -1.70
C ALA A 114 -17.39 -9.32 -2.40
N ARG A 115 -18.48 -8.79 -3.00
CA ARG A 115 -18.49 -7.46 -3.60
C ARG A 115 -18.40 -6.37 -2.53
N GLU A 116 -19.15 -6.52 -1.44
CA GLU A 116 -19.09 -5.60 -0.30
C GLU A 116 -17.70 -5.56 0.34
N HIS A 117 -17.05 -6.70 0.49
CA HIS A 117 -15.67 -6.76 0.96
C HIS A 117 -14.71 -6.04 0.01
N ALA A 118 -14.83 -6.25 -1.30
CA ALA A 118 -14.00 -5.56 -2.28
C ALA A 118 -14.22 -4.03 -2.26
N TRP A 119 -15.46 -3.56 -2.08
CA TRP A 119 -15.74 -2.14 -1.90
C TRP A 119 -15.14 -1.55 -0.62
N ALA A 120 -15.20 -2.30 0.49
CA ALA A 120 -14.59 -1.90 1.75
C ALA A 120 -13.07 -1.77 1.62
N GLU A 121 -12.41 -2.75 1.00
CA GLU A 121 -10.97 -2.75 0.77
C GLU A 121 -10.52 -1.64 -0.19
N TYR A 122 -11.30 -1.39 -1.25
CA TYR A 122 -11.08 -0.25 -2.15
C TYR A 122 -11.14 1.08 -1.39
N ALA A 123 -12.21 1.32 -0.62
CA ALA A 123 -12.38 2.54 0.17
C ALA A 123 -11.23 2.71 1.18
N ARG A 124 -10.86 1.63 1.87
CA ARG A 124 -9.74 1.60 2.82
C ARG A 124 -8.43 2.02 2.14
N CYS A 125 -8.05 1.36 1.05
CA CYS A 125 -6.79 1.64 0.35
C CYS A 125 -6.76 3.04 -0.26
N ARG A 126 -7.88 3.51 -0.83
CA ARG A 126 -8.03 4.87 -1.39
C ARG A 126 -7.80 5.95 -0.32
N GLU A 127 -8.46 5.82 0.83
CA GLU A 127 -8.35 6.81 1.90
C GLU A 127 -6.99 6.72 2.63
N GLN A 128 -6.44 5.51 2.83
CA GLN A 128 -5.07 5.33 3.34
C GLN A 128 -4.03 6.02 2.46
N THR A 129 -4.12 5.80 1.14
CA THR A 129 -3.21 6.43 0.17
C THR A 129 -3.36 7.95 0.23
N GLY A 130 -4.60 8.46 0.18
CA GLY A 130 -4.87 9.90 0.22
C GLY A 130 -4.37 10.59 1.49
N ALA A 131 -4.42 9.90 2.64
CA ALA A 131 -3.96 10.43 3.91
C ALA A 131 -2.42 10.47 4.07
N ALA A 132 -1.69 9.67 3.28
CA ALA A 132 -0.24 9.54 3.35
C ALA A 132 0.49 10.26 2.19
N LEU A 133 -0.18 10.41 1.04
CA LEU A 133 0.38 11.00 -0.18
C LEU A 133 0.92 12.43 0.00
N PRO A 134 0.28 13.33 0.78
CA PRO A 134 0.82 14.68 1.00
C PRO A 134 2.22 14.71 1.61
N ALA A 135 2.57 13.74 2.46
CA ALA A 135 3.90 13.66 3.06
C ALA A 135 4.99 13.30 2.04
N LEU A 136 4.65 12.51 1.01
CA LEU A 136 5.55 12.22 -0.11
C LEU A 136 5.70 13.46 -1.01
N VAL A 137 4.58 14.03 -1.46
CA VAL A 137 4.55 15.14 -2.43
C VAL A 137 5.16 16.42 -1.86
N GLY A 138 4.96 16.69 -0.57
CA GLY A 138 5.53 17.84 0.12
C GLY A 138 7.00 17.70 0.51
N SER A 139 7.66 16.59 0.16
CA SER A 139 9.07 16.38 0.49
C SER A 139 9.99 17.11 -0.48
N GLU A 140 10.82 18.01 0.05
CA GLU A 140 11.89 18.68 -0.70
C GLU A 140 13.05 17.74 -1.07
N GLN A 141 13.03 16.51 -0.53
CA GLN A 141 14.06 15.50 -0.74
C GLN A 141 13.86 14.70 -2.03
N LEU A 142 12.77 14.91 -2.77
CA LEU A 142 12.52 14.23 -4.04
C LEU A 142 13.51 14.69 -5.11
N THR A 143 14.07 13.75 -5.87
CA THR A 143 14.77 14.08 -7.12
C THR A 143 13.78 14.48 -8.20
N PRO A 144 14.22 15.05 -9.34
CA PRO A 144 13.34 15.31 -10.48
C PRO A 144 12.60 14.04 -10.97
N GLU A 145 13.28 12.90 -10.98
CA GLU A 145 12.72 11.59 -11.34
C GLU A 145 11.69 11.12 -10.32
N GLY A 146 12.03 11.25 -9.03
CA GLY A 146 11.14 10.94 -7.94
C GLY A 146 9.87 11.80 -7.95
N ARG A 147 10.01 13.08 -8.26
CA ARG A 147 8.90 14.01 -8.45
C ARG A 147 7.97 13.57 -9.58
N ARG A 148 8.52 13.22 -10.75
CA ARG A 148 7.71 12.71 -11.87
C ARG A 148 6.91 11.46 -11.48
N LEU A 149 7.52 10.55 -10.73
CA LEU A 149 6.82 9.36 -10.24
C LEU A 149 5.73 9.71 -9.22
N ALA A 150 6.01 10.59 -8.26
CA ALA A 150 5.05 11.04 -7.26
C ALA A 150 3.85 11.75 -7.91
N ASP A 151 4.08 12.58 -8.93
CA ASP A 151 3.01 13.24 -9.69
C ASP A 151 2.14 12.22 -10.44
N GLY A 152 2.75 11.17 -10.99
CA GLY A 152 2.01 10.03 -11.55
C GLY A 152 1.16 9.29 -10.52
N MET A 153 1.67 9.12 -9.29
CA MET A 153 0.90 8.54 -8.18
C MET A 153 -0.27 9.43 -7.77
N VAL A 154 -0.10 10.76 -7.78
CA VAL A 154 -1.19 11.73 -7.55
C VAL A 154 -2.26 11.62 -8.62
N ALA A 155 -1.87 11.57 -9.90
CA ALA A 155 -2.82 11.42 -11.00
C ALA A 155 -3.60 10.11 -10.89
N ALA A 156 -2.92 9.00 -10.58
CA ALA A 156 -3.57 7.71 -10.36
C ALA A 156 -4.51 7.73 -9.15
N HIS A 157 -4.13 8.36 -8.03
CA HIS A 157 -5.00 8.50 -6.86
C HIS A 157 -6.24 9.34 -7.18
N ARG A 158 -6.10 10.45 -7.93
CA ARG A 158 -7.22 11.26 -8.40
C ARG A 158 -8.19 10.45 -9.26
N SER A 159 -7.69 9.60 -10.17
CA SER A 159 -8.56 8.74 -10.99
C SER A 159 -9.38 7.73 -10.19
N LEU A 160 -9.03 7.44 -8.94
CA LEU A 160 -9.88 6.63 -8.06
C LEU A 160 -11.14 7.40 -7.68
N GLN A 161 -11.06 8.72 -7.54
CA GLN A 161 -12.18 9.57 -7.13
C GLN A 161 -13.29 9.64 -8.18
N ASP A 162 -13.02 9.23 -9.42
CA ASP A 162 -14.02 9.12 -10.50
C ASP A 162 -15.12 8.08 -10.20
N LEU A 163 -14.88 7.19 -9.22
CA LEU A 163 -15.85 6.20 -8.79
C LEU A 163 -15.89 6.08 -7.27
N ASP A 164 -17.00 6.52 -6.70
CA ASP A 164 -17.28 6.32 -5.29
C ASP A 164 -17.84 4.91 -5.02
N PRO A 165 -17.41 4.26 -3.93
CA PRO A 165 -18.03 3.01 -3.50
C PRO A 165 -19.46 3.28 -2.98
N PRO A 166 -20.27 2.22 -2.78
CA PRO A 166 -21.56 2.33 -2.13
C PRO A 166 -21.50 3.07 -0.78
N ALA A 167 -22.65 3.62 -0.38
CA ALA A 167 -22.75 4.48 0.79
C ALA A 167 -22.14 3.85 2.05
N GLY A 168 -21.48 4.69 2.85
CA GLY A 168 -20.90 4.31 4.14
C GLY A 168 -19.50 3.71 4.09
N HIS A 169 -19.02 3.17 2.96
CA HIS A 169 -17.66 2.61 2.88
C HIS A 169 -16.57 3.68 3.06
N LEU A 170 -16.69 4.83 2.40
CA LEU A 170 -15.74 5.95 2.58
C LEU A 170 -15.78 6.53 4.00
N ALA A 171 -16.97 6.66 4.59
CA ALA A 171 -17.13 7.19 5.94
C ALA A 171 -16.42 6.30 6.98
N ARG A 172 -16.61 4.97 6.86
CA ARG A 172 -15.90 3.99 7.70
C ARG A 172 -14.39 4.06 7.52
N ALA A 173 -13.91 4.11 6.28
CA ALA A 173 -12.48 4.23 5.99
C ALA A 173 -11.87 5.51 6.59
N ARG A 174 -12.52 6.67 6.42
CA ARG A 174 -12.07 7.96 6.99
C ARG A 174 -12.01 7.94 8.51
N SER A 175 -13.02 7.37 9.17
CA SER A 175 -13.04 7.22 10.62
C SER A 175 -11.84 6.40 11.11
N TYR A 176 -11.53 5.28 10.45
CA TYR A 176 -10.34 4.49 10.77
C TYR A 176 -9.04 5.29 10.64
N ILE A 177 -8.87 6.07 9.56
CA ILE A 177 -7.68 6.92 9.36
C ILE A 177 -7.55 7.98 10.45
N GLN A 178 -8.66 8.62 10.84
CA GLN A 178 -8.66 9.62 11.90
C GLN A 178 -8.22 9.02 13.23
N THR A 179 -8.76 7.85 13.60
CA THR A 179 -8.33 7.12 14.79
C THR A 179 -6.85 6.75 14.73
N ALA A 180 -6.39 6.17 13.62
CA ALA A 180 -4.98 5.80 13.44
C ALA A 180 -4.05 7.01 13.56
N ARG A 181 -4.43 8.16 12.98
CA ARG A 181 -3.65 9.40 13.07
C ARG A 181 -3.62 9.96 14.48
N ALA A 182 -4.73 9.93 15.20
CA ALA A 182 -4.77 10.37 16.60
C ALA A 182 -3.87 9.51 17.50
N LEU A 183 -3.88 8.19 17.31
CA LEU A 183 -2.98 7.28 18.04
C LEU A 183 -1.52 7.56 17.72
N TRP A 184 -1.19 7.73 16.43
CA TRP A 184 0.17 8.05 16.00
C TRP A 184 0.68 9.36 16.59
N SER A 185 -0.11 10.43 16.53
CA SER A 185 0.28 11.74 17.09
C SER A 185 0.55 11.70 18.59
N ARG A 186 -0.20 10.89 19.35
CA ARG A 186 0.05 10.69 20.79
C ARG A 186 1.38 9.98 21.04
N ALA A 187 1.74 9.00 20.21
CA ALA A 187 2.97 8.24 20.33
C ALA A 187 4.23 9.03 19.92
N THR A 188 4.10 10.06 19.09
CA THR A 188 5.24 10.87 18.59
C THR A 188 5.44 12.20 19.31
N THR A 189 4.58 12.55 20.27
CA THR A 189 4.68 13.80 21.06
C THR A 189 5.41 13.57 22.40
N VAL A 190 5.82 12.32 22.69
CA VAL A 190 6.64 11.92 23.85
C VAL A 190 8.09 11.79 23.41
#